data_AF-V5IGZ7-F1
#
_entry.id   AF-V5IGZ7-F1
#
_cell.length_a   1.000
_cell.length_b   1.000
_cell.length_c   1.000
_cell.angle_alpha   90.00
_cell.angle_beta   90.00
_cell.angle_gamma   90.00
#
_symmetry.space_group_name_H-M   'P 1'
#
loop_
_entity.id
_entity.type
_entity.pdbx_description
1 polymer ?
#
loop_
_entity_poly.entity_id
_entity_poly.type
_entity_poly.pdbx_seq_one_letter_code
_entity_poly.pdbx_strand_id
1 'polypeptide(L)'
;KELVLDVCDAAPLKLQRAMLSYVMSDAGGDLLLRLSSFPGQLTQKLNLICDTQGGSDVLDGLTSLCLQSPSEVVRGLVDLAVTDGCATLVCQVLEFLGSACRTRDDATGQRLLVGVLGDCFERLLARPSKQSTHYVSLLGELSRVPGLVDWDAFRQRVVPYLELGGAEDPAPDEFFPVRVSMAVRSSMSAQHHLHTAQMLIRLLDEACTRLNGARKERLLDFLDTYLSEVLDPGSSFYEDKYWAVLEEAARSCSVVCRAALCQLLRKRKRENTRLYKAIWAATSKYPLLFGAEMWDDECARLSAEHQGCPLEQLTLPYFAQWLAGATWDEWELLLERAEAMLRFGEDGPVTAVDVVKFLTLCLAGCKRFLVVGNWCHLFSCFAKVVTKLLQREEKAIDEDICAVLVELAFCLCLVPEQCQRQAVVLLLDAVQLLDSADLKGHLSEPLKTTLTAQDSSPKTFSAAVDRLVRSFGEKLNFREC
;
A
#
# COMPACT_ATOMS: atom_id res chain seq x y z
N LYS A 1 -40.20 -12.75 -43.42
CA LYS A 1 -40.47 -13.82 -42.44
C LYS A 1 -39.54 -13.55 -41.27
N GLU A 2 -40.06 -13.09 -40.14
CA GLU A 2 -39.28 -12.97 -38.90
C GLU A 2 -38.89 -14.37 -38.44
N LEU A 3 -37.60 -14.57 -38.19
CA LEU A 3 -37.06 -15.81 -37.67
C LEU A 3 -37.02 -15.67 -36.15
N VAL A 4 -38.08 -16.12 -35.49
CA VAL A 4 -38.16 -16.14 -34.03
C VAL A 4 -37.36 -17.36 -33.54
N LEU A 5 -36.17 -17.12 -33.00
CA LEU A 5 -35.32 -18.15 -32.39
C LEU A 5 -35.79 -18.40 -30.95
N ASP A 6 -36.75 -19.29 -30.77
CA ASP A 6 -37.36 -19.50 -29.45
C ASP A 6 -36.47 -20.25 -28.45
N VAL A 7 -35.45 -21.00 -28.89
CA VAL A 7 -34.59 -21.74 -27.94
C VAL A 7 -33.17 -21.90 -28.48
N CYS A 8 -32.27 -20.97 -28.11
CA CYS A 8 -30.83 -21.18 -28.29
C CYS A 8 -30.29 -22.26 -27.33
N ASP A 9 -31.00 -22.54 -26.24
CA ASP A 9 -30.48 -23.30 -25.10
C ASP A 9 -30.35 -24.81 -25.38
N ALA A 10 -31.11 -25.34 -26.34
CA ALA A 10 -31.01 -26.72 -26.79
C ALA A 10 -29.90 -26.92 -27.84
N ALA A 11 -29.30 -25.84 -28.37
CA ALA A 11 -28.24 -25.93 -29.35
C ALA A 11 -26.89 -26.25 -28.68
N PRO A 12 -25.97 -26.95 -29.36
CA PRO A 12 -24.61 -27.13 -28.84
C PRO A 12 -23.93 -25.79 -28.57
N LEU A 13 -23.14 -25.70 -27.49
CA LEU A 13 -22.46 -24.45 -27.05
C LEU A 13 -21.68 -23.74 -28.18
N LYS A 14 -21.08 -24.49 -29.11
CA LYS A 14 -20.39 -23.93 -30.29
C LYS A 14 -21.34 -23.20 -31.23
N LEU A 15 -22.54 -23.74 -31.45
CA LEU A 15 -23.57 -23.13 -32.29
C LEU A 15 -24.16 -21.90 -31.60
N GLN A 16 -24.43 -21.99 -30.29
CA GLN A 16 -24.87 -20.84 -29.49
C GLN A 16 -23.88 -19.66 -29.61
N ARG A 17 -22.57 -19.93 -29.43
CA ARG A 17 -21.52 -18.91 -29.58
C ARG A 17 -21.48 -18.29 -30.98
N ALA A 18 -21.64 -19.11 -32.02
CA ALA A 18 -21.69 -18.63 -33.40
C ALA A 18 -22.91 -17.74 -33.67
N MET A 19 -24.08 -18.13 -33.16
CA MET A 19 -25.31 -17.34 -33.26
C MET A 19 -25.17 -15.99 -32.55
N LEU A 20 -24.68 -15.98 -31.31
CA LEU A 20 -24.40 -14.75 -30.57
C LEU A 20 -23.43 -13.86 -31.34
N SER A 21 -22.37 -14.43 -31.92
CA SER A 21 -21.41 -13.67 -32.71
C SER A 21 -21.99 -13.08 -33.99
N TYR A 22 -22.93 -13.78 -34.64
CA TYR A 22 -23.59 -13.28 -35.84
C TYR A 22 -24.56 -12.14 -35.50
N VAL A 23 -25.43 -12.33 -34.50
CA VAL A 23 -26.42 -11.33 -34.09
C VAL A 23 -25.75 -10.04 -33.61
N MET A 24 -24.65 -10.17 -32.85
CA MET A 24 -23.91 -9.01 -32.31
C MET A 24 -22.96 -8.35 -33.33
N SER A 25 -22.92 -8.83 -34.58
CA SER A 25 -22.15 -8.20 -35.66
C SER A 25 -23.00 -7.19 -36.43
N ASP A 26 -22.35 -6.28 -37.17
CA ASP A 26 -23.03 -5.32 -38.05
C ASP A 26 -23.98 -6.00 -39.07
N ALA A 27 -23.73 -7.27 -39.41
CA ALA A 27 -24.55 -8.08 -40.31
C ALA A 27 -25.79 -8.71 -39.64
N GLY A 28 -25.85 -8.73 -38.30
CA GLY A 28 -26.94 -9.30 -37.52
C GLY A 28 -28.13 -8.37 -37.35
N GLY A 29 -27.90 -7.04 -37.33
CA GLY A 29 -28.93 -6.01 -37.17
C GLY A 29 -29.58 -5.96 -35.77
N ASP A 30 -30.58 -5.09 -35.59
CA ASP A 30 -31.32 -4.88 -34.33
C ASP A 30 -32.35 -5.99 -34.04
N LEU A 31 -31.93 -7.26 -34.05
CA LEU A 31 -32.79 -8.40 -33.68
C LEU A 31 -32.93 -8.48 -32.16
N LEU A 32 -33.72 -7.58 -31.56
CA LEU A 32 -34.04 -7.60 -30.14
C LEU A 32 -35.19 -8.56 -29.85
N LEU A 33 -34.87 -9.70 -29.25
CA LEU A 33 -35.86 -10.60 -28.65
C LEU A 33 -36.18 -10.04 -27.24
N ARG A 34 -37.39 -9.54 -26.99
CA ARG A 34 -37.80 -9.15 -25.62
C ARG A 34 -38.87 -10.10 -25.11
N LEU A 35 -38.51 -10.95 -24.15
CA LEU A 35 -39.47 -11.79 -23.43
C LEU A 35 -39.81 -11.16 -22.07
N SER A 36 -41.06 -11.24 -21.66
CA SER A 36 -41.56 -10.70 -20.37
C SER A 36 -41.00 -11.42 -19.14
N SER A 37 -40.44 -12.62 -19.30
CA SER A 37 -39.86 -13.45 -18.23
C SER A 37 -38.37 -13.20 -17.95
N PHE A 38 -37.73 -12.28 -18.70
CA PHE A 38 -36.29 -12.08 -18.68
C PHE A 38 -35.69 -11.84 -17.28
N PRO A 39 -36.20 -10.91 -16.43
CA PRO A 39 -35.57 -10.61 -15.15
C PRO A 39 -35.53 -11.82 -14.21
N GLY A 40 -36.62 -12.59 -14.17
CA GLY A 40 -36.71 -13.80 -13.34
C GLY A 40 -35.76 -14.90 -13.81
N GLN A 41 -35.61 -15.09 -15.12
CA GLN A 41 -34.68 -16.06 -15.69
C GLN A 41 -33.22 -15.68 -15.44
N LEU A 42 -32.88 -14.38 -15.56
CA LEU A 42 -31.55 -13.88 -15.25
C LEU A 42 -31.19 -14.11 -13.78
N THR A 43 -32.06 -13.75 -12.84
CA THR A 43 -31.81 -13.97 -11.41
C THR A 43 -31.63 -15.46 -11.08
N GLN A 44 -32.49 -16.33 -11.62
CA GLN A 44 -32.35 -17.78 -11.43
C GLN A 44 -31.00 -18.28 -11.95
N LYS A 45 -30.57 -17.78 -13.11
CA LYS A 45 -29.30 -18.20 -13.70
C LYS A 45 -28.10 -17.70 -12.92
N LEU A 46 -28.11 -16.46 -12.44
CA LEU A 46 -27.02 -15.93 -11.60
C LEU A 46 -26.90 -16.70 -10.27
N ASN A 47 -28.02 -17.05 -9.63
CA ASN A 47 -27.99 -17.87 -8.41
C ASN A 47 -27.40 -19.27 -8.68
N LEU A 48 -27.75 -19.89 -9.81
CA LEU A 48 -27.17 -21.18 -10.19
C LEU A 48 -25.65 -21.11 -10.36
N ILE A 49 -25.12 -20.01 -10.90
CA ILE A 49 -23.67 -19.78 -11.03
C ILE A 49 -23.00 -19.71 -9.65
N CYS A 50 -23.67 -19.16 -8.64
CA CYS A 50 -23.16 -19.15 -7.26
C CYS A 50 -23.19 -20.52 -6.60
N ASP A 51 -24.25 -21.30 -6.86
CA ASP A 51 -24.46 -22.60 -6.21
C ASP A 51 -23.63 -23.74 -6.83
N THR A 52 -23.11 -23.56 -8.04
CA THR A 52 -22.35 -24.59 -8.77
C THR A 52 -20.85 -24.31 -8.83
N GLN A 53 -20.02 -25.31 -8.50
CA GLN A 53 -18.55 -25.22 -8.58
C GLN A 53 -17.99 -25.36 -10.03
N GLY A 54 -18.79 -24.99 -11.04
CA GLY A 54 -18.45 -25.09 -12.47
C GLY A 54 -19.03 -26.32 -13.18
N GLY A 55 -19.15 -26.23 -14.51
CA GLY A 55 -19.71 -27.26 -15.40
C GLY A 55 -20.30 -26.68 -16.70
N SER A 56 -20.64 -27.53 -17.68
CA SER A 56 -21.32 -27.13 -18.91
C SER A 56 -22.68 -26.48 -18.65
N ASP A 57 -23.38 -26.96 -17.62
CA ASP A 57 -24.75 -26.58 -17.26
C ASP A 57 -24.85 -25.11 -16.82
N VAL A 58 -23.72 -24.51 -16.44
CA VAL A 58 -23.59 -23.09 -16.09
C VAL A 58 -23.74 -22.20 -17.34
N LEU A 59 -23.30 -22.67 -18.50
CA LEU A 59 -23.31 -21.91 -19.76
C LEU A 59 -24.66 -21.96 -20.48
N ASP A 60 -25.43 -23.02 -20.28
CA ASP A 60 -26.74 -23.20 -20.91
C ASP A 60 -27.71 -22.07 -20.50
N GLY A 61 -28.52 -21.54 -21.42
CA GLY A 61 -29.43 -20.43 -21.10
C GLY A 61 -28.82 -19.04 -21.23
N LEU A 62 -27.51 -18.88 -21.04
CA LEU A 62 -26.88 -17.56 -21.00
C LEU A 62 -26.83 -16.88 -22.37
N THR A 63 -26.65 -17.66 -23.43
CA THR A 63 -26.70 -17.12 -24.80
C THR A 63 -28.08 -16.54 -25.12
N SER A 64 -29.15 -17.26 -24.76
CA SER A 64 -30.53 -16.81 -24.95
C SER A 64 -30.81 -15.52 -24.19
N LEU A 65 -30.37 -15.44 -22.92
CA LEU A 65 -30.49 -14.20 -22.14
C LEU A 65 -29.67 -13.05 -22.76
N CYS A 66 -28.45 -13.31 -23.23
CA CYS A 66 -27.62 -12.30 -23.88
C CYS A 66 -28.19 -11.78 -25.20
N LEU A 67 -28.94 -12.59 -25.95
CA LEU A 67 -29.64 -12.14 -27.15
C LEU A 67 -30.81 -11.20 -26.83
N GLN A 68 -31.34 -11.24 -25.59
CA GLN A 68 -32.43 -10.36 -25.16
C GLN A 68 -31.91 -9.04 -24.58
N SER A 69 -30.94 -9.12 -23.67
CA SER A 69 -30.31 -7.94 -23.07
C SER A 69 -28.86 -8.23 -22.71
N PRO A 70 -27.91 -7.98 -23.62
CA PRO A 70 -26.50 -8.25 -23.35
C PRO A 70 -25.96 -7.41 -22.19
N SER A 71 -26.44 -6.16 -22.04
CA SER A 71 -26.00 -5.24 -20.98
C SER A 71 -26.41 -5.69 -19.58
N GLU A 72 -27.63 -6.18 -19.40
CA GLU A 72 -28.09 -6.69 -18.10
C GLU A 72 -27.41 -8.00 -17.72
N VAL A 73 -27.16 -8.88 -18.68
CA VAL A 73 -26.44 -10.14 -18.42
C VAL A 73 -24.98 -9.86 -18.02
N VAL A 74 -24.25 -9.04 -18.79
CA VAL A 74 -22.86 -8.70 -18.48
C VAL A 74 -22.75 -7.96 -17.15
N ARG A 75 -23.65 -7.02 -16.86
CA ARG A 75 -23.69 -6.33 -15.56
C ARG A 75 -23.98 -7.29 -14.41
N GLY A 76 -24.96 -8.17 -14.56
CA GLY A 76 -25.31 -9.17 -13.55
C GLY A 76 -24.15 -10.10 -13.23
N LEU A 77 -23.41 -10.55 -14.25
CA LEU A 77 -22.22 -11.39 -14.07
C LEU A 77 -21.09 -10.65 -13.34
N VAL A 78 -20.80 -9.40 -13.69
CA VAL A 78 -19.79 -8.59 -13.00
C VAL A 78 -20.20 -8.34 -11.54
N ASP A 79 -21.46 -7.97 -11.29
CA ASP A 79 -21.97 -7.74 -9.93
C ASP A 79 -21.91 -9.02 -9.09
N LEU A 80 -22.16 -10.19 -9.70
CA LEU A 80 -22.01 -11.51 -9.06
C LEU A 80 -20.56 -11.75 -8.60
N ALA A 81 -19.59 -11.59 -9.51
CA ALA A 81 -18.17 -11.78 -9.20
C ALA A 81 -17.69 -10.85 -8.08
N VAL A 82 -18.16 -9.61 -8.08
CA VAL A 82 -17.77 -8.59 -7.11
C VAL A 82 -18.42 -8.84 -5.74
N THR A 83 -19.68 -9.28 -5.72
CA THR A 83 -20.42 -9.54 -4.48
C THR A 83 -19.96 -10.85 -3.83
N ASP A 84 -19.87 -11.93 -4.62
CA ASP A 84 -19.70 -13.29 -4.13
C ASP A 84 -18.27 -13.84 -4.29
N GLY A 85 -17.38 -13.09 -4.95
CA GLY A 85 -15.97 -13.45 -5.09
C GLY A 85 -15.69 -14.57 -6.11
N CYS A 86 -16.65 -14.90 -6.98
CA CYS A 86 -16.57 -15.98 -7.98
C CYS A 86 -15.85 -15.56 -9.29
N ALA A 87 -14.74 -14.83 -9.18
CA ALA A 87 -14.02 -14.21 -10.31
C ALA A 87 -13.67 -15.18 -11.45
N THR A 88 -13.12 -16.35 -11.14
CA THR A 88 -12.67 -17.32 -12.15
C THR A 88 -13.84 -17.88 -12.97
N LEU A 89 -14.92 -18.27 -12.31
CA LEU A 89 -16.10 -18.83 -12.98
C LEU A 89 -16.79 -17.78 -13.85
N VAL A 90 -16.98 -16.57 -13.32
CA VAL A 90 -17.55 -15.47 -14.09
C VAL A 90 -16.67 -15.10 -15.28
N CYS A 91 -15.34 -15.11 -15.13
CA CYS A 91 -14.41 -14.86 -16.23
C CYS A 91 -14.61 -15.87 -17.38
N GLN A 92 -14.73 -17.16 -17.07
CA GLN A 92 -15.01 -18.21 -18.06
C GLN A 92 -16.34 -17.98 -18.79
N VAL A 93 -17.37 -17.56 -18.06
CA VAL A 93 -18.69 -17.24 -18.62
C VAL A 93 -18.60 -16.01 -19.54
N LEU A 94 -17.93 -14.94 -19.11
CA LEU A 94 -17.75 -13.73 -19.91
C LEU A 94 -16.90 -13.98 -21.17
N GLU A 95 -15.91 -14.88 -21.09
CA GLU A 95 -15.13 -15.32 -22.25
C GLU A 95 -16.01 -16.07 -23.26
N PHE A 96 -16.87 -16.97 -22.78
CA PHE A 96 -17.84 -17.68 -23.61
C PHE A 96 -18.78 -16.71 -24.33
N LEU A 97 -19.28 -15.69 -23.60
CA LEU A 97 -20.16 -14.64 -24.11
C LEU A 97 -19.40 -13.51 -24.85
N GLY A 98 -18.12 -13.70 -25.18
CA GLY A 98 -17.23 -12.61 -25.56
C GLY A 98 -17.71 -11.69 -26.69
N SER A 99 -18.60 -12.14 -27.58
CA SER A 99 -19.21 -11.27 -28.59
C SER A 99 -20.09 -10.18 -27.96
N ALA A 100 -20.93 -10.53 -26.98
CA ALA A 100 -21.72 -9.55 -26.21
C ALA A 100 -20.83 -8.58 -25.43
N CYS A 101 -19.73 -9.07 -24.83
CA CYS A 101 -18.77 -8.23 -24.10
C CYS A 101 -18.11 -7.17 -25.01
N ARG A 102 -17.93 -7.47 -26.30
CA ARG A 102 -17.29 -6.60 -27.30
C ARG A 102 -18.26 -5.72 -28.07
N THR A 103 -19.57 -5.99 -28.01
CA THR A 103 -20.60 -5.14 -28.61
C THR A 103 -20.48 -3.72 -28.06
N ARG A 104 -20.67 -2.72 -28.92
CA ARG A 104 -20.68 -1.33 -28.47
C ARG A 104 -22.02 -1.03 -27.81
N ASP A 105 -21.97 -0.33 -26.68
CA ASP A 105 -23.14 0.25 -26.06
C ASP A 105 -23.59 1.47 -26.88
N ASP A 106 -24.84 1.49 -27.31
CA ASP A 106 -25.39 2.56 -28.16
C ASP A 106 -25.33 3.94 -27.49
N ALA A 107 -25.37 4.01 -26.16
CA ALA A 107 -25.37 5.26 -25.41
C ALA A 107 -23.96 5.86 -25.27
N THR A 108 -22.92 5.02 -25.18
CA THR A 108 -21.55 5.49 -24.89
C THR A 108 -20.57 5.25 -26.03
N GLY A 109 -20.92 4.41 -27.01
CA GLY A 109 -20.03 3.94 -28.07
C GLY A 109 -18.88 3.05 -27.58
N GLN A 110 -18.77 2.79 -26.28
CA GLN A 110 -17.74 1.95 -25.68
C GLN A 110 -18.12 0.47 -25.77
N ARG A 111 -17.12 -0.43 -25.71
CA ARG A 111 -17.41 -1.85 -25.56
C ARG A 111 -18.14 -2.08 -24.24
N LEU A 112 -19.20 -2.87 -24.28
CA LEU A 112 -20.11 -3.07 -23.15
C LEU A 112 -19.38 -3.45 -21.85
N LEU A 113 -18.46 -4.42 -21.91
CA LEU A 113 -17.74 -4.87 -20.71
C LEU A 113 -16.83 -3.76 -20.13
N VAL A 114 -16.27 -2.87 -20.97
CA VAL A 114 -15.48 -1.72 -20.49
C VAL A 114 -16.36 -0.73 -19.73
N GLY A 115 -17.56 -0.45 -20.25
CA GLY A 115 -18.55 0.40 -19.59
C GLY A 115 -18.96 -0.18 -18.23
N VAL A 116 -19.36 -1.44 -18.20
CA VAL A 116 -19.79 -2.14 -16.97
C VAL A 116 -18.68 -2.18 -15.90
N LEU A 117 -17.44 -2.49 -16.28
CA LEU A 117 -16.31 -2.49 -15.35
C LEU A 117 -16.05 -1.08 -14.81
N GLY A 118 -16.08 -0.06 -15.66
CA GLY A 118 -15.89 1.33 -15.22
C GLY A 118 -16.98 1.81 -14.26
N ASP A 119 -18.25 1.47 -14.51
CA ASP A 119 -19.35 1.83 -13.61
C ASP A 119 -19.24 1.09 -12.27
N CYS A 120 -18.76 -0.16 -12.29
CA CYS A 120 -18.46 -0.91 -11.08
C CYS A 120 -17.30 -0.26 -10.29
N PHE A 121 -16.23 0.14 -10.97
CA PHE A 121 -15.11 0.85 -10.38
C PHE A 121 -15.56 2.14 -9.68
N GLU A 122 -16.35 2.98 -10.33
CA GLU A 122 -16.83 4.24 -9.76
C GLU A 122 -17.75 4.03 -8.54
N ARG A 123 -18.63 3.01 -8.59
CA ARG A 123 -19.46 2.62 -7.43
C ARG A 123 -18.60 2.19 -6.23
N LEU A 124 -17.57 1.37 -6.47
CA LEU A 124 -16.67 0.88 -5.43
C LEU A 124 -15.73 1.97 -4.92
N LEU A 125 -15.35 2.92 -5.78
CA LEU A 125 -14.56 4.08 -5.40
C LEU A 125 -15.32 4.98 -4.43
N ALA A 126 -16.61 5.19 -4.66
CA ALA A 126 -17.47 5.98 -3.78
C ALA A 126 -17.74 5.31 -2.42
N ARG A 127 -17.65 3.97 -2.35
CA ARG A 127 -17.94 3.19 -1.14
C ARG A 127 -16.96 2.03 -0.97
N PRO A 128 -15.84 2.23 -0.24
CA PRO A 128 -14.90 1.16 0.02
C PRO A 128 -15.58 0.02 0.78
N SER A 129 -15.38 -1.19 0.29
CA SER A 129 -15.93 -2.41 0.88
C SER A 129 -15.01 -3.59 0.60
N LYS A 130 -15.27 -4.74 1.22
CA LYS A 130 -14.58 -6.00 0.89
C LYS A 130 -14.69 -6.36 -0.59
N GLN A 131 -15.75 -5.91 -1.27
CA GLN A 131 -15.99 -6.13 -2.69
C GLN A 131 -14.92 -5.50 -3.59
N SER A 132 -14.20 -4.48 -3.11
CA SER A 132 -13.04 -3.90 -3.82
C SER A 132 -11.96 -4.94 -4.10
N THR A 133 -11.75 -5.89 -3.18
CA THR A 133 -10.77 -6.98 -3.35
C THR A 133 -11.24 -8.01 -4.38
N HIS A 134 -12.53 -8.36 -4.36
CA HIS A 134 -13.13 -9.25 -5.36
C HIS A 134 -13.09 -8.63 -6.75
N TYR A 135 -13.35 -7.32 -6.86
CA TYR A 135 -13.24 -6.59 -8.12
C TYR A 135 -11.81 -6.61 -8.68
N VAL A 136 -10.80 -6.33 -7.86
CA VAL A 136 -9.39 -6.43 -8.25
C VAL A 136 -9.04 -7.86 -8.71
N SER A 137 -9.58 -8.89 -8.04
CA SER A 137 -9.41 -10.28 -8.45
C SER A 137 -10.05 -10.58 -9.81
N LEU A 138 -11.27 -10.09 -10.04
CA LEU A 138 -11.97 -10.23 -11.33
C LEU A 138 -11.16 -9.59 -12.47
N LEU A 139 -10.64 -8.38 -12.26
CA LEU A 139 -9.78 -7.71 -13.24
C LEU A 139 -8.52 -8.51 -13.54
N GLY A 140 -7.91 -9.12 -12.52
CA GLY A 140 -6.73 -9.98 -12.68
C GLY A 140 -7.01 -11.27 -13.45
N GLU A 141 -8.22 -11.83 -13.37
CA GLU A 141 -8.62 -12.97 -14.19
C GLU A 141 -8.95 -12.54 -15.63
N LEU A 142 -9.70 -11.45 -15.80
CA LEU A 142 -10.05 -10.93 -17.12
C LEU A 142 -8.82 -10.47 -17.92
N SER A 143 -7.79 -9.95 -17.25
CA SER A 143 -6.56 -9.48 -17.91
C SER A 143 -5.81 -10.61 -18.62
N ARG A 144 -6.02 -11.86 -18.18
CA ARG A 144 -5.46 -13.07 -18.82
C ARG A 144 -6.21 -13.51 -20.07
N VAL A 145 -7.38 -12.94 -20.37
CA VAL A 145 -8.19 -13.27 -21.55
C VAL A 145 -7.97 -12.23 -22.65
N PRO A 146 -7.17 -12.53 -23.69
CA PRO A 146 -6.77 -11.53 -24.68
C PRO A 146 -7.96 -11.00 -25.49
N GLY A 147 -8.05 -9.68 -25.62
CA GLY A 147 -9.02 -9.01 -26.50
C GLY A 147 -10.47 -9.00 -26.00
N LEU A 148 -10.75 -9.56 -24.82
CA LEU A 148 -12.09 -9.52 -24.21
C LEU A 148 -12.44 -8.11 -23.71
N VAL A 149 -11.49 -7.46 -23.03
CA VAL A 149 -11.61 -6.08 -22.54
C VAL A 149 -10.62 -5.20 -23.31
N ASP A 150 -11.06 -4.01 -23.70
CA ASP A 150 -10.16 -2.96 -24.15
C ASP A 150 -9.60 -2.24 -22.91
N TRP A 151 -8.44 -2.70 -22.45
CA TRP A 151 -7.81 -2.21 -21.21
C TRP A 151 -7.29 -0.79 -21.33
N ASP A 152 -6.89 -0.36 -22.53
CA ASP A 152 -6.47 1.01 -22.78
C ASP A 152 -7.66 1.98 -22.68
N ALA A 153 -8.84 1.58 -23.18
CA ALA A 153 -10.07 2.34 -22.98
C ALA A 153 -10.52 2.34 -21.50
N PHE A 154 -10.47 1.20 -20.82
CA PHE A 154 -10.80 1.10 -19.39
C PHE A 154 -9.89 2.00 -18.53
N ARG A 155 -8.59 2.04 -18.84
CA ARG A 155 -7.60 2.87 -18.14
C ARG A 155 -8.00 4.35 -18.10
N GLN A 156 -8.60 4.88 -19.17
CA GLN A 156 -9.04 6.29 -19.21
C GLN A 156 -10.06 6.64 -18.13
N ARG A 157 -10.79 5.65 -17.59
CA ARG A 157 -11.70 5.85 -16.44
C ARG A 157 -10.98 5.84 -15.09
N VAL A 158 -9.80 5.22 -15.00
CA VAL A 158 -9.04 5.08 -13.74
C VAL A 158 -8.06 6.24 -13.54
N VAL A 159 -7.43 6.71 -14.62
CA VAL A 159 -6.37 7.73 -14.61
C VAL A 159 -6.74 9.03 -13.88
N PRO A 160 -7.95 9.61 -14.06
CA PRO A 160 -8.31 10.84 -13.35
C PRO A 160 -8.17 10.74 -11.82
N TYR A 161 -8.40 9.54 -11.27
CA TYR A 161 -8.31 9.27 -9.83
C TYR A 161 -6.89 8.97 -9.34
N LEU A 162 -5.93 8.82 -10.27
CA LEU A 162 -4.52 8.66 -9.97
C LEU A 162 -3.72 9.96 -10.20
N GLU A 163 -4.17 10.82 -11.12
CA GLU A 163 -3.51 12.10 -11.45
C GLU A 163 -3.83 13.22 -10.46
N LEU A 164 -4.99 13.16 -9.79
CA LEU A 164 -5.45 14.22 -8.89
C LEU A 164 -5.01 13.95 -7.44
N GLY A 165 -3.82 14.42 -7.10
CA GLY A 165 -3.35 14.63 -5.73
C GLY A 165 -4.10 15.77 -5.01
N GLY A 166 -5.43 15.71 -4.99
CA GLY A 166 -6.30 16.74 -4.40
C GLY A 166 -7.65 16.90 -5.11
N ALA A 167 -8.44 15.82 -5.22
CA ALA A 167 -9.87 16.01 -5.43
C ALA A 167 -10.47 16.77 -4.22
N GLU A 168 -11.50 17.59 -4.45
CA GLU A 168 -12.27 18.22 -3.36
C GLU A 168 -12.83 17.16 -2.40
N ASP A 169 -13.09 15.95 -2.92
CA ASP A 169 -13.40 14.73 -2.15
C ASP A 169 -12.38 13.62 -2.45
N PRO A 170 -11.38 13.37 -1.58
CA PRO A 170 -10.47 12.24 -1.76
C PRO A 170 -11.23 10.91 -1.71
N ALA A 171 -10.89 9.97 -2.59
CA ALA A 171 -11.43 8.62 -2.53
C ALA A 171 -11.16 8.03 -1.14
N PRO A 172 -12.12 7.36 -0.49
CA PRO A 172 -11.92 6.93 0.89
C PRO A 172 -10.90 5.78 1.02
N ASP A 173 -10.53 5.14 -0.10
CA ASP A 173 -9.37 4.26 -0.24
C ASP A 173 -8.44 4.78 -1.35
N GLU A 174 -7.41 5.53 -0.95
CA GLU A 174 -6.46 6.18 -1.86
C GLU A 174 -5.69 5.20 -2.78
N PHE A 175 -5.60 3.92 -2.38
CA PHE A 175 -4.85 2.90 -3.11
C PHE A 175 -5.73 2.03 -4.00
N PHE A 176 -7.06 2.18 -3.94
CA PHE A 176 -7.96 1.40 -4.79
C PHE A 176 -7.70 1.62 -6.29
N PRO A 177 -7.58 2.86 -6.81
CA PRO A 177 -7.24 3.09 -8.21
C PRO A 177 -5.88 2.50 -8.61
N VAL A 178 -4.91 2.54 -7.70
CA VAL A 178 -3.57 1.98 -7.91
C VAL A 178 -3.65 0.46 -8.04
N ARG A 179 -4.37 -0.22 -7.13
CA ARG A 179 -4.59 -1.68 -7.17
C ARG A 179 -5.33 -2.12 -8.44
N VAL A 180 -6.31 -1.33 -8.89
CA VAL A 180 -7.03 -1.57 -10.15
C VAL A 180 -6.07 -1.51 -11.34
N SER A 181 -5.24 -0.45 -11.42
CA SER A 181 -4.22 -0.33 -12.47
C SER A 181 -3.20 -1.46 -12.41
N MET A 182 -2.84 -1.91 -11.21
CA MET A 182 -1.90 -3.02 -11.00
C MET A 182 -2.47 -4.36 -11.46
N ALA A 183 -3.77 -4.60 -11.30
CA ALA A 183 -4.41 -5.86 -11.71
C ALA A 183 -4.42 -6.06 -13.23
N VAL A 184 -4.50 -4.96 -13.98
CA VAL A 184 -4.64 -4.99 -15.45
C VAL A 184 -3.34 -4.68 -16.20
N ARG A 185 -2.25 -4.41 -15.47
CA ARG A 185 -1.00 -3.89 -16.03
C ARG A 185 -0.44 -4.70 -17.19
N SER A 186 -0.39 -6.03 -17.09
CA SER A 186 0.21 -6.90 -18.11
C SER A 186 -0.51 -6.85 -19.46
N SER A 187 -1.70 -6.28 -19.48
CA SER A 187 -2.59 -6.25 -20.63
C SER A 187 -2.78 -4.83 -21.19
N MET A 188 -2.08 -3.83 -20.62
CA MET A 188 -2.04 -2.45 -21.11
C MET A 188 -0.90 -2.26 -22.12
N SER A 189 -1.03 -1.24 -22.99
CA SER A 189 0.06 -0.89 -23.90
C SER A 189 1.27 -0.25 -23.19
N ALA A 190 2.46 -0.43 -23.78
CA ALA A 190 3.76 0.07 -23.29
C ALA A 190 3.73 1.49 -22.72
N GLN A 191 3.12 2.42 -23.46
CA GLN A 191 3.05 3.83 -23.16
C GLN A 191 2.35 4.11 -21.82
N HIS A 192 1.40 3.25 -21.45
CA HIS A 192 0.63 3.39 -20.23
C HIS A 192 1.40 2.97 -18.97
N HIS A 193 2.31 2.00 -19.09
CA HIS A 193 3.18 1.62 -17.97
C HIS A 193 4.06 2.78 -17.53
N LEU A 194 4.64 3.49 -18.49
CA LEU A 194 5.49 4.65 -18.21
C LEU A 194 4.72 5.76 -17.52
N HIS A 195 3.54 6.12 -18.06
CA HIS A 195 2.71 7.15 -17.46
C HIS A 195 2.30 6.79 -16.03
N THR A 196 1.89 5.54 -15.79
CA THR A 196 1.57 5.07 -14.43
C THR A 196 2.79 5.09 -13.51
N ALA A 197 3.98 4.72 -13.97
CA ALA A 197 5.21 4.81 -13.17
C ALA A 197 5.54 6.27 -12.79
N GLN A 198 5.38 7.23 -13.72
CA GLN A 198 5.56 8.65 -13.42
C GLN A 198 4.56 9.14 -12.36
N MET A 199 3.30 8.72 -12.46
CA MET A 199 2.26 9.08 -11.50
C MET A 199 2.56 8.51 -10.12
N LEU A 200 3.01 7.25 -10.04
CA LEU A 200 3.45 6.64 -8.78
C LEU A 200 4.67 7.36 -8.18
N ILE A 201 5.63 7.81 -9.00
CA ILE A 201 6.77 8.62 -8.54
C ILE A 201 6.29 9.96 -7.93
N ARG A 202 5.29 10.61 -8.53
CA ARG A 202 4.70 11.85 -7.98
C ARG A 202 3.98 11.61 -6.65
N LEU A 203 3.19 10.54 -6.56
CA LEU A 203 2.53 10.14 -5.31
C LEU A 203 3.57 9.78 -4.23
N LEU A 204 4.68 9.16 -4.62
CA LEU A 204 5.79 8.85 -3.72
C LEU A 204 6.44 10.13 -3.19
N ASP A 205 6.64 11.12 -4.05
CA ASP A 205 7.17 12.42 -3.64
C ASP A 205 6.25 13.14 -2.66
N GLU A 206 4.93 13.09 -2.89
CA GLU A 206 3.93 13.59 -1.95
C GLU A 206 4.01 12.86 -0.59
N ALA A 207 4.14 11.53 -0.60
CA ALA A 207 4.28 10.75 0.63
C ALA A 207 5.59 11.08 1.38
N CYS A 208 6.69 11.30 0.66
CA CYS A 208 7.98 11.68 1.23
C CYS A 208 7.94 13.10 1.83
N THR A 209 7.37 14.07 1.12
CA THR A 209 7.24 15.46 1.59
C THR A 209 6.31 15.59 2.78
N ARG A 210 5.26 14.76 2.86
CA ARG A 210 4.36 14.66 4.01
C ARG A 210 4.87 13.76 5.14
N LEU A 211 6.07 13.20 5.05
CA LEU A 211 6.64 12.29 6.05
C LEU A 211 5.66 11.15 6.41
N ASN A 212 5.09 10.51 5.41
CA ASN A 212 4.16 9.39 5.57
C ASN A 212 4.84 8.07 5.17
N GLY A 213 5.59 7.48 6.10
CA GLY A 213 6.32 6.23 5.90
C GLY A 213 5.44 5.07 5.42
N ALA A 214 4.22 4.92 5.95
CA ALA A 214 3.31 3.86 5.54
C ALA A 214 2.85 4.00 4.08
N ARG A 215 2.52 5.24 3.66
CA ARG A 215 2.12 5.52 2.27
C ARG A 215 3.31 5.34 1.34
N LYS A 216 4.50 5.81 1.76
CA LYS A 216 5.76 5.65 1.04
C LYS A 216 6.09 4.17 0.80
N GLU A 217 6.00 3.33 1.82
CA GLU A 217 6.28 1.89 1.75
C GLU A 217 5.38 1.20 0.71
N ARG A 218 4.06 1.43 0.78
CA ARG A 218 3.11 0.89 -0.21
C ARG A 218 3.39 1.36 -1.64
N LEU A 219 3.73 2.64 -1.82
CA LEU A 219 4.04 3.20 -3.14
C LEU A 219 5.33 2.63 -3.71
N LEU A 220 6.34 2.38 -2.87
CA LEU A 220 7.55 1.68 -3.27
C LEU A 220 7.26 0.25 -3.69
N ASP A 221 6.38 -0.48 -3.00
CA ASP A 221 5.97 -1.84 -3.41
C ASP A 221 5.28 -1.86 -4.79
N PHE A 222 4.41 -0.88 -5.05
CA PHE A 222 3.77 -0.74 -6.37
C PHE A 222 4.80 -0.38 -7.46
N LEU A 223 5.70 0.56 -7.18
CA LEU A 223 6.77 0.93 -8.09
C LEU A 223 7.70 -0.25 -8.37
N ASP A 224 8.04 -1.03 -7.36
CA ASP A 224 8.90 -2.22 -7.48
C ASP A 224 8.30 -3.24 -8.45
N THR A 225 7.00 -3.46 -8.32
CA THR A 225 6.22 -4.32 -9.21
C THR A 225 6.23 -3.79 -10.65
N TYR A 226 5.96 -2.49 -10.86
CA TYR A 226 5.96 -1.89 -12.20
C TYR A 226 7.35 -1.86 -12.85
N LEU A 227 8.38 -1.49 -12.10
CA LEU A 227 9.76 -1.45 -12.60
C LEU A 227 10.25 -2.86 -12.96
N SER A 228 9.76 -3.91 -12.31
CA SER A 228 10.10 -5.28 -12.71
C SER A 228 9.72 -5.59 -14.16
N GLU A 229 8.60 -5.07 -14.65
CA GLU A 229 8.10 -5.32 -16.01
C GLU A 229 8.72 -4.38 -17.06
N VAL A 230 9.03 -3.15 -16.65
CA VAL A 230 9.60 -2.12 -17.55
C VAL A 230 11.12 -2.25 -17.68
N LEU A 231 11.81 -2.70 -16.61
CA LEU A 231 13.27 -2.74 -16.55
C LEU A 231 13.87 -4.12 -16.91
N ASP A 232 13.06 -5.08 -17.34
CA ASP A 232 13.56 -6.37 -17.82
C ASP A 232 14.29 -6.18 -19.16
N PRO A 233 15.59 -6.53 -19.28
CA PRO A 233 16.34 -6.42 -20.55
C PRO A 233 15.72 -7.22 -21.71
N GLY A 234 14.90 -8.22 -21.42
CA GLY A 234 14.13 -8.98 -22.43
C GLY A 234 12.83 -8.31 -22.87
N SER A 235 12.44 -7.21 -22.23
CA SER A 235 11.21 -6.48 -22.50
C SER A 235 11.34 -5.63 -23.76
N SER A 236 10.29 -5.62 -24.60
CA SER A 236 10.13 -4.66 -25.70
C SER A 236 10.08 -3.20 -25.23
N PHE A 237 10.01 -2.96 -23.91
CA PHE A 237 9.95 -1.64 -23.29
C PHE A 237 11.32 -1.12 -22.85
N TYR A 238 12.39 -1.90 -23.04
CA TYR A 238 13.77 -1.51 -22.75
C TYR A 238 14.33 -0.58 -23.86
N GLU A 239 13.71 0.58 -24.09
CA GLU A 239 14.21 1.58 -25.03
C GLU A 239 14.65 2.87 -24.32
N ASP A 240 15.73 3.49 -24.81
CA ASP A 240 16.34 4.73 -24.28
C ASP A 240 15.34 5.87 -24.08
N LYS A 241 14.28 5.95 -24.91
CA LYS A 241 13.24 6.98 -24.83
C LYS A 241 12.37 6.89 -23.57
N TYR A 242 12.15 5.68 -23.03
CA TYR A 242 11.33 5.47 -21.84
C TYR A 242 12.09 5.84 -20.56
N TRP A 243 13.42 5.69 -20.56
CA TRP A 243 14.29 6.08 -19.46
C TRP A 243 14.34 7.59 -19.24
N ALA A 244 14.40 8.37 -20.32
CA ALA A 244 14.44 9.84 -20.24
C ALA A 244 13.22 10.42 -19.47
N VAL A 245 12.07 9.78 -19.62
CA VAL A 245 10.81 10.22 -19.00
C VAL A 245 10.76 9.91 -17.51
N LEU A 246 11.30 8.76 -17.09
CA LEU A 246 11.47 8.43 -15.66
C LEU A 246 12.58 9.28 -15.02
N GLU A 247 13.65 9.57 -15.75
CA GLU A 247 14.72 10.46 -15.29
C GLU A 247 14.19 11.88 -15.06
N GLU A 248 13.37 12.41 -15.95
CA GLU A 248 12.73 13.72 -15.78
C GLU A 248 11.79 13.74 -14.57
N ALA A 249 10.95 12.71 -14.43
CA ALA A 249 10.07 12.57 -13.27
C ALA A 249 10.88 12.53 -11.97
N ALA A 250 11.94 11.72 -11.89
CA ALA A 250 12.78 11.64 -10.72
C ALA A 250 13.54 12.96 -10.45
N ARG A 251 14.03 13.65 -11.48
CA ARG A 251 14.73 14.95 -11.34
C ARG A 251 13.86 16.04 -10.75
N SER A 252 12.55 16.02 -11.02
CA SER A 252 11.59 16.99 -10.46
C SER A 252 11.15 16.69 -9.01
N CYS A 253 11.51 15.53 -8.45
CA CYS A 253 11.12 15.14 -7.10
C CYS A 253 12.06 15.68 -6.01
N SER A 254 11.55 15.70 -4.77
CA SER A 254 12.34 16.00 -3.58
C SER A 254 13.56 15.08 -3.44
N VAL A 255 14.58 15.53 -2.71
CA VAL A 255 15.78 14.74 -2.42
C VAL A 255 15.42 13.44 -1.70
N VAL A 256 14.42 13.47 -0.81
CA VAL A 256 13.94 12.31 -0.04
C VAL A 256 13.33 11.25 -0.96
N CYS A 257 12.48 11.67 -1.90
CA CYS A 257 11.89 10.76 -2.88
C CYS A 257 12.96 10.16 -3.80
N ARG A 258 13.89 10.98 -4.29
CA ARG A 258 15.01 10.51 -5.10
C ARG A 258 15.90 9.51 -4.34
N ALA A 259 16.14 9.72 -3.04
CA ALA A 259 16.86 8.76 -2.20
C ALA A 259 16.10 7.42 -2.09
N ALA A 260 14.80 7.46 -1.86
CA ALA A 260 13.95 6.25 -1.83
C ALA A 260 13.98 5.49 -3.16
N LEU A 261 13.92 6.20 -4.29
CA LEU A 261 14.07 5.60 -5.62
C LEU A 261 15.45 4.99 -5.83
N CYS A 262 16.53 5.65 -5.39
CA CYS A 262 17.88 5.10 -5.44
C CYS A 262 17.99 3.80 -4.63
N GLN A 263 17.42 3.74 -3.42
CA GLN A 263 17.42 2.53 -2.61
C GLN A 263 16.62 1.40 -3.25
N LEU A 264 15.45 1.69 -3.83
CA LEU A 264 14.66 0.72 -4.58
C LEU A 264 15.46 0.11 -5.75
N LEU A 265 16.15 0.95 -6.52
CA LEU A 265 16.99 0.50 -7.64
C LEU A 265 18.20 -0.33 -7.16
N ARG A 266 18.82 0.01 -6.03
CA ARG A 266 19.87 -0.82 -5.39
C ARG A 266 19.35 -2.18 -4.95
N LYS A 267 18.20 -2.22 -4.28
CA LYS A 267 17.53 -3.48 -3.87
C LYS A 267 17.31 -4.42 -5.07
N ARG A 268 17.07 -3.84 -6.25
CA ARG A 268 16.91 -4.55 -7.53
C ARG A 268 18.21 -4.78 -8.32
N LYS A 269 19.38 -4.46 -7.75
CA LYS A 269 20.69 -4.59 -8.41
C LYS A 269 20.78 -3.83 -9.74
N ARG A 270 20.19 -2.63 -9.81
CA ARG A 270 20.10 -1.79 -11.02
C ARG A 270 21.06 -0.60 -11.02
N GLU A 271 22.13 -0.66 -10.25
CA GLU A 271 23.11 0.42 -10.10
C GLU A 271 23.83 0.78 -11.40
N ASN A 272 23.88 -0.15 -12.35
CA ASN A 272 24.52 0.07 -13.65
C ASN A 272 23.66 0.85 -14.66
N THR A 273 22.37 1.05 -14.37
CA THR A 273 21.41 1.72 -15.26
C THR A 273 21.65 3.23 -15.36
N ARG A 274 21.23 3.84 -16.49
CA ARG A 274 21.29 5.31 -16.67
C ARG A 274 20.43 6.05 -15.64
N LEU A 275 19.21 5.56 -15.40
CA LEU A 275 18.31 6.10 -14.38
C LEU A 275 18.94 6.14 -13.00
N TYR A 276 19.53 5.04 -12.54
CA TYR A 276 20.21 5.03 -11.23
C TYR A 276 21.34 6.06 -11.19
N LYS A 277 22.20 6.10 -12.21
CA LYS A 277 23.33 7.04 -12.26
C LYS A 277 22.87 8.50 -12.26
N ALA A 278 21.79 8.81 -12.96
CA ALA A 278 21.21 10.15 -13.02
C ALA A 278 20.63 10.56 -11.65
N ILE A 279 19.84 9.69 -11.01
CA ILE A 279 19.28 9.97 -9.68
C ILE A 279 20.39 10.05 -8.63
N TRP A 280 21.36 9.12 -8.69
CA TRP A 280 22.52 9.08 -7.80
C TRP A 280 23.34 10.35 -7.89
N ALA A 281 23.73 10.80 -9.08
CA ALA A 281 24.51 12.03 -9.25
C ALA A 281 23.81 13.25 -8.64
N ALA A 282 22.48 13.27 -8.66
CA ALA A 282 21.68 14.37 -8.11
C ALA A 282 21.40 14.26 -6.60
N THR A 283 21.70 13.12 -5.97
CA THR A 283 21.40 12.83 -4.55
C THR A 283 22.52 12.22 -3.73
N SER A 284 23.68 11.95 -4.33
CA SER A 284 24.80 11.23 -3.71
C SER A 284 25.38 11.86 -2.44
N LYS A 285 25.02 13.11 -2.15
CA LYS A 285 25.36 13.82 -0.91
C LYS A 285 24.36 13.62 0.23
N TYR A 286 23.28 12.89 -0.02
CA TYR A 286 22.24 12.66 0.97
C TYR A 286 22.66 11.51 1.91
N PRO A 287 22.80 11.73 3.22
CA PRO A 287 23.46 10.75 4.08
C PRO A 287 22.72 9.42 4.24
N LEU A 288 21.39 9.38 4.04
CA LEU A 288 20.61 8.13 4.00
C LEU A 288 21.11 7.16 2.91
N LEU A 289 21.81 7.67 1.90
CA LEU A 289 22.37 6.89 0.82
C LEU A 289 23.82 6.43 1.06
N PHE A 290 24.44 6.87 2.15
CA PHE A 290 25.83 6.58 2.44
C PHE A 290 26.02 5.10 2.81
N GLY A 291 27.11 4.52 2.31
CA GLY A 291 27.63 3.25 2.81
C GLY A 291 28.28 3.44 4.18
N ALA A 292 28.74 2.35 4.80
CA ALA A 292 29.36 2.41 6.12
C ALA A 292 30.55 3.39 6.16
N GLU A 293 31.51 3.21 5.25
CA GLU A 293 32.70 4.07 5.16
C GLU A 293 32.34 5.55 4.95
N MET A 294 31.41 5.85 4.04
CA MET A 294 30.98 7.24 3.78
C MET A 294 30.27 7.87 5.00
N TRP A 295 29.57 7.06 5.81
CA TRP A 295 28.94 7.56 7.03
C TRP A 295 29.97 7.81 8.14
N ASP A 296 30.97 6.94 8.27
CA ASP A 296 32.06 7.12 9.23
C ASP A 296 32.88 8.37 8.90
N ASP A 297 33.19 8.58 7.61
CA ASP A 297 33.85 9.79 7.11
C ASP A 297 33.02 11.05 7.41
N GLU A 298 31.70 10.98 7.25
CA GLU A 298 30.79 12.09 7.54
C GLU A 298 30.72 12.41 9.04
N CYS A 299 30.70 11.38 9.90
CA CYS A 299 30.76 11.57 11.35
C CYS A 299 32.10 12.22 11.76
N ALA A 300 33.21 11.76 11.19
CA ALA A 300 34.53 12.34 11.43
C ALA A 300 34.59 13.81 10.99
N ARG A 301 34.03 14.11 9.81
CA ARG A 301 33.95 15.48 9.29
C ARG A 301 33.12 16.38 10.21
N LEU A 302 31.92 15.96 10.60
CA LEU A 302 31.03 16.71 11.49
C LEU A 302 31.67 16.96 12.86
N SER A 303 32.32 15.94 13.43
CA SER A 303 33.03 16.04 14.71
C SER A 303 34.20 17.04 14.63
N ALA A 304 34.96 17.03 13.54
CA ALA A 304 36.07 17.93 13.33
C ALA A 304 35.64 19.39 13.07
N GLU A 305 34.56 19.60 12.31
CA GLU A 305 34.01 20.92 11.99
C GLU A 305 33.34 21.59 13.18
N HIS A 306 32.69 20.81 14.06
CA HIS A 306 31.90 21.30 15.19
C HIS A 306 32.50 20.84 16.54
N GLN A 307 33.77 21.19 16.77
CA GLN A 307 34.45 20.85 18.01
C GLN A 307 33.67 21.32 19.25
N GLY A 308 33.50 20.41 20.22
CA GLY A 308 32.78 20.68 21.46
C GLY A 308 31.27 20.43 21.42
N CYS A 309 30.71 20.07 20.26
CA CYS A 309 29.33 19.64 20.12
C CYS A 309 29.25 18.11 19.96
N PRO A 310 28.44 17.39 20.77
CA PRO A 310 28.21 15.96 20.57
C PRO A 310 27.59 15.68 19.19
N LEU A 311 28.04 14.62 18.53
CA LEU A 311 27.49 14.20 17.22
C LEU A 311 26.00 13.90 17.28
N GLU A 312 25.53 13.37 18.40
CA GLU A 312 24.10 13.18 18.67
C GLU A 312 23.31 14.46 18.46
N GLN A 313 23.76 15.58 19.03
CA GLN A 313 23.06 16.86 18.93
C GLN A 313 23.11 17.44 17.51
N LEU A 314 24.24 17.26 16.82
CA LEU A 314 24.42 17.72 15.44
C LEU A 314 23.54 16.94 14.46
N THR A 315 23.39 15.63 14.67
CA THR A 315 22.68 14.74 13.77
C THR A 315 21.19 14.58 14.11
N LEU A 316 20.77 14.93 15.34
CA LEU A 316 19.40 14.80 15.83
C LEU A 316 18.33 15.35 14.85
N PRO A 317 18.46 16.56 14.27
CA PRO A 317 17.43 17.10 13.38
C PRO A 317 17.27 16.26 12.11
N TYR A 318 18.37 15.71 11.60
CA TYR A 318 18.37 14.87 10.41
C TYR A 318 17.73 13.51 10.69
N PHE A 319 18.11 12.86 11.79
CA PHE A 319 17.49 11.60 12.21
C PHE A 319 16.00 11.77 12.49
N ALA A 320 15.59 12.83 13.20
CA ALA A 320 14.17 13.10 13.43
C ALA A 320 13.39 13.21 12.09
N GLN A 321 13.93 13.94 11.12
CA GLN A 321 13.29 14.07 9.80
C GLN A 321 13.26 12.75 9.02
N TRP A 322 14.36 12.00 8.99
CA TRP A 322 14.45 10.76 8.24
C TRP A 322 13.54 9.68 8.84
N LEU A 323 13.58 9.50 10.16
CA LEU A 323 12.77 8.53 10.89
C LEU A 323 11.27 8.80 10.74
N ALA A 324 10.85 10.08 10.76
CA ALA A 324 9.45 10.46 10.61
C ALA A 324 8.80 9.96 9.30
N GLY A 325 9.56 9.95 8.20
CA GLY A 325 9.09 9.56 6.87
C GLY A 325 9.66 8.24 6.35
N ALA A 326 10.39 7.50 7.19
CA ALA A 326 11.07 6.27 6.78
C ALA A 326 10.10 5.09 6.66
N THR A 327 10.37 4.24 5.68
CA THR A 327 9.83 2.87 5.58
C THR A 327 10.49 1.95 6.61
N TRP A 328 9.97 0.73 6.79
CA TRP A 328 10.61 -0.22 7.71
C TRP A 328 12.06 -0.55 7.32
N ASP A 329 12.34 -0.80 6.04
CA ASP A 329 13.70 -1.08 5.54
C ASP A 329 14.66 0.10 5.83
N GLU A 330 14.17 1.34 5.73
CA GLU A 330 14.95 2.54 6.05
C GLU A 330 15.17 2.71 7.55
N TRP A 331 14.22 2.28 8.40
CA TRP A 331 14.39 2.29 9.86
C TRP A 331 15.54 1.40 10.31
N GLU A 332 15.70 0.22 9.69
CA GLU A 332 16.81 -0.68 10.00
C GLU A 332 18.15 -0.05 9.61
N LEU A 333 18.23 0.56 8.42
CA LEU A 333 19.43 1.28 7.99
C LEU A 333 19.75 2.47 8.91
N LEU A 334 18.73 3.25 9.28
CA LEU A 334 18.90 4.41 10.17
C LEU A 334 19.33 3.98 11.57
N LEU A 335 18.86 2.83 12.06
CA LEU A 335 19.32 2.27 13.32
C LEU A 335 20.82 1.93 13.29
N GLU A 336 21.29 1.25 12.24
CA GLU A 336 22.72 0.94 12.06
C GLU A 336 23.56 2.22 12.05
N ARG A 337 23.07 3.28 11.39
CA ARG A 337 23.72 4.59 11.31
C ARG A 337 23.75 5.31 12.65
N ALA A 338 22.65 5.26 13.41
CA ALA A 338 22.57 5.83 14.74
C ALA A 338 23.54 5.12 15.70
N GLU A 339 23.58 3.78 15.69
CA GLU A 339 24.53 3.01 16.49
C GLU A 339 25.99 3.34 16.13
N ALA A 340 26.31 3.44 14.84
CA ALA A 340 27.66 3.82 14.40
C ALA A 340 28.04 5.24 14.83
N MET A 341 27.10 6.18 14.75
CA MET A 341 27.29 7.57 15.19
C MET A 341 27.49 7.65 16.71
N LEU A 342 26.71 6.91 17.49
CA LEU A 342 26.85 6.86 18.95
C LEU A 342 28.19 6.24 19.39
N ARG A 343 28.72 5.26 18.63
CA ARG A 343 30.05 4.69 18.91
C ARG A 343 31.19 5.64 18.59
N PHE A 344 30.93 6.72 17.84
CA PHE A 344 31.98 7.57 17.32
C PHE A 344 32.61 8.43 18.43
N GLY A 345 33.83 8.07 18.84
CA GLY A 345 34.58 8.78 19.87
C GLY A 345 34.26 8.35 21.31
N GLU A 346 33.45 7.29 21.49
CA GLU A 346 33.21 6.63 22.78
C GLU A 346 34.24 5.51 23.00
N ASP A 347 34.79 5.42 24.22
CA ASP A 347 35.72 4.34 24.61
C ASP A 347 35.00 3.03 25.01
N GLY A 348 33.66 3.04 25.07
CA GLY A 348 32.81 1.93 25.51
C GLY A 348 31.86 1.38 24.43
N PRO A 349 31.24 0.21 24.65
CA PRO A 349 30.21 -0.31 23.78
C PRO A 349 28.90 0.51 23.93
N VAL A 350 28.31 0.90 22.81
CA VAL A 350 26.96 1.49 22.79
C VAL A 350 25.93 0.46 23.24
N THR A 351 25.16 0.82 24.28
CA THR A 351 24.13 -0.04 24.88
C THR A 351 22.77 0.17 24.23
N ALA A 352 21.81 -0.73 24.50
CA ALA A 352 20.43 -0.52 24.07
C ALA A 352 19.84 0.78 24.66
N VAL A 353 20.23 1.14 25.90
CA VAL A 353 19.77 2.35 26.58
C VAL A 353 20.16 3.61 25.80
N ASP A 354 21.41 3.70 25.35
CA ASP A 354 21.94 4.87 24.63
C ASP A 354 21.17 5.09 23.32
N VAL A 355 20.93 4.00 22.58
CA VAL A 355 20.17 4.04 21.34
C VAL A 355 18.72 4.44 21.58
N VAL A 356 18.06 3.87 22.61
CA VAL A 356 16.67 4.21 22.94
C VAL A 356 16.54 5.67 23.37
N LYS A 357 17.47 6.20 24.16
CA LYS A 357 17.53 7.63 24.52
C LYS A 357 17.60 8.52 23.28
N PHE A 358 18.53 8.22 22.37
CA PHE A 358 18.68 8.97 21.13
C PHE A 358 17.41 8.94 20.27
N LEU A 359 16.82 7.76 20.07
CA LEU A 359 15.58 7.61 19.31
C LEU A 359 14.39 8.33 19.98
N THR A 360 14.34 8.35 21.31
CA THR A 360 13.33 9.09 22.09
C THR A 360 13.48 10.61 21.88
N LEU A 361 14.70 11.13 21.86
CA LEU A 361 14.98 12.52 21.48
C LEU A 361 14.56 12.81 20.03
N CYS A 362 14.77 11.87 19.10
CA CYS A 362 14.28 12.02 17.73
C CYS A 362 12.75 12.11 17.69
N LEU A 363 12.02 11.27 18.45
CA LEU A 363 10.56 11.36 18.56
C LEU A 363 10.09 12.70 19.16
N ALA A 364 10.82 13.22 20.15
CA ALA A 364 10.55 14.55 20.71
C ALA A 364 10.75 15.64 19.65
N GLY A 365 11.81 15.53 18.85
CA GLY A 365 12.08 16.38 17.69
C GLY A 365 10.94 16.31 16.67
N CYS A 366 10.47 15.11 16.32
CA CYS A 366 9.34 14.90 15.43
C CYS A 366 8.08 15.61 15.95
N LYS A 367 7.76 15.47 17.23
CA LYS A 367 6.56 16.07 17.84
C LYS A 367 6.60 17.59 17.75
N ARG A 368 7.77 18.16 18.02
CA ARG A 368 7.92 19.61 18.19
C ARG A 368 8.10 20.35 16.88
N PHE A 369 8.78 19.74 15.90
CA PHE A 369 9.26 20.45 14.73
C PHE A 369 8.72 19.91 13.40
N LEU A 370 8.09 18.72 13.37
CA LEU A 370 7.68 18.07 12.12
C LEU A 370 6.18 17.83 12.06
N VAL A 371 5.64 17.94 10.85
CA VAL A 371 4.28 17.46 10.54
C VAL A 371 4.42 16.02 10.04
N VAL A 372 4.33 15.06 10.97
CA VAL A 372 4.43 13.63 10.63
C VAL A 372 3.12 13.16 10.01
N GLY A 373 3.18 12.66 8.77
CA GLY A 373 2.00 12.23 8.02
C GLY A 373 1.35 10.96 8.55
N ASN A 374 2.08 10.11 9.28
CA ASN A 374 1.51 8.92 9.94
C ASN A 374 2.26 8.54 11.23
N TRP A 375 1.79 9.09 12.35
CA TRP A 375 2.35 8.81 13.68
C TRP A 375 2.23 7.35 14.11
N CYS A 376 1.15 6.65 13.76
CA CYS A 376 0.98 5.26 14.14
C CYS A 376 2.04 4.37 13.49
N HIS A 377 2.35 4.61 12.22
CA HIS A 377 3.41 3.88 11.53
C HIS A 377 4.79 4.21 12.09
N LEU A 378 5.11 5.51 12.26
CA LEU A 378 6.34 5.96 12.91
C LEU A 378 6.57 5.25 14.25
N PHE A 379 5.57 5.29 15.13
CA PHE A 379 5.67 4.68 16.45
C PHE A 379 5.73 3.15 16.39
N SER A 380 5.05 2.52 15.44
CA SER A 380 5.14 1.07 15.22
C SER A 380 6.55 0.64 14.81
N CYS A 381 7.24 1.43 13.96
CA CYS A 381 8.63 1.17 13.60
C CYS A 381 9.57 1.37 14.79
N PHE A 382 9.41 2.47 15.53
CA PHE A 382 10.14 2.69 16.79
C PHE A 382 9.96 1.52 17.77
N ALA A 383 8.72 1.11 18.03
CA ALA A 383 8.41 0.01 18.96
C ALA A 383 9.07 -1.31 18.55
N LYS A 384 9.04 -1.64 17.24
CA LYS A 384 9.73 -2.82 16.70
C LYS A 384 11.24 -2.74 16.92
N VAL A 385 11.86 -1.58 16.69
CA VAL A 385 13.29 -1.37 16.92
C VAL A 385 13.64 -1.52 18.39
N VAL A 386 12.92 -0.86 19.30
CA VAL A 386 13.15 -0.99 20.75
C VAL A 386 13.02 -2.45 21.19
N THR A 387 11.98 -3.15 20.72
CA THR A 387 11.79 -4.57 21.03
C THR A 387 12.97 -5.41 20.54
N LYS A 388 13.45 -5.18 19.31
CA LYS A 388 14.65 -5.87 18.78
C LYS A 388 15.89 -5.58 19.61
N LEU A 389 16.11 -4.33 20.04
CA LEU A 389 17.25 -3.95 20.86
C LEU A 389 17.22 -4.66 22.23
N LEU A 390 16.07 -4.62 22.91
CA LEU A 390 15.88 -5.29 24.20
C LEU A 390 16.04 -6.82 24.12
N GLN A 391 15.67 -7.43 22.99
CA GLN A 391 15.85 -8.88 22.78
C GLN A 391 17.28 -9.30 22.44
N ARG A 392 18.14 -8.37 21.98
CA ARG A 392 19.55 -8.68 21.65
C ARG A 392 20.41 -8.87 22.90
N GLU A 393 20.01 -8.31 24.04
CA GLU A 393 20.78 -8.40 25.27
C GLU A 393 20.45 -9.71 26.00
N GLU A 394 21.26 -10.76 25.76
CA GLU A 394 21.11 -12.10 26.37
C GLU A 394 21.11 -12.10 27.91
N LYS A 395 21.56 -11.00 28.54
CA LYS A 395 21.52 -10.74 29.98
C LYS A 395 21.36 -9.24 30.25
N ALA A 396 20.30 -8.63 29.75
CA ALA A 396 19.96 -7.26 30.13
C ALA A 396 19.82 -7.18 31.66
N ILE A 397 20.57 -6.29 32.31
CA ILE A 397 20.47 -6.08 33.74
C ILE A 397 19.13 -5.36 33.99
N ASP A 398 18.40 -5.71 35.04
CA ASP A 398 17.12 -5.06 35.38
C ASP A 398 17.24 -3.51 35.43
N GLU A 399 18.42 -2.99 35.77
CA GLU A 399 18.76 -1.55 35.73
C GLU A 399 18.68 -0.94 34.32
N ASP A 400 19.22 -1.62 33.30
CA ASP A 400 19.19 -1.17 31.90
C ASP A 400 17.77 -1.22 31.36
N ILE A 401 17.01 -2.27 31.69
CA ILE A 401 15.60 -2.38 31.34
C ILE A 401 14.81 -1.24 32.01
N CYS A 402 15.08 -0.93 33.28
CA CYS A 402 14.46 0.19 33.98
C CYS A 402 14.77 1.53 33.30
N ALA A 403 16.02 1.76 32.86
CA ALA A 403 16.39 2.95 32.10
C ALA A 403 15.63 3.05 30.77
N VAL A 404 15.46 1.93 30.04
CA VAL A 404 14.61 1.91 28.83
C VAL A 404 13.14 2.18 29.18
N LEU A 405 12.62 1.64 30.28
CA LEU A 405 11.24 1.89 30.71
C LEU A 405 10.98 3.37 31.05
N VAL A 406 11.97 4.07 31.60
CA VAL A 406 11.92 5.53 31.83
C VAL A 406 11.75 6.27 30.49
N GLU A 407 12.57 5.96 29.50
CA GLU A 407 12.48 6.58 28.16
C GLU A 407 11.16 6.26 27.46
N LEU A 408 10.69 5.02 27.56
CA LEU A 408 9.40 4.60 27.00
C LEU A 408 8.21 5.27 27.71
N ALA A 409 8.30 5.49 29.03
CA ALA A 409 7.29 6.23 29.77
C ALA A 409 7.28 7.70 29.34
N PHE A 410 8.44 8.29 29.08
CA PHE A 410 8.55 9.63 28.50
C PHE A 410 7.93 9.69 27.10
N CYS A 411 8.09 8.66 26.27
CA CYS A 411 7.46 8.57 24.95
C CYS A 411 5.93 8.68 24.99
N LEU A 412 5.25 8.22 26.06
CA LEU A 412 3.80 8.38 26.22
C LEU A 412 3.37 9.86 26.20
N CYS A 413 4.22 10.75 26.74
CA CYS A 413 4.00 12.19 26.72
C CYS A 413 4.26 12.80 25.36
N LEU A 414 4.99 12.09 24.48
CA LEU A 414 5.38 12.59 23.16
C LEU A 414 4.36 12.21 22.09
N VAL A 415 3.87 10.97 22.12
CA VAL A 415 3.03 10.45 21.03
C VAL A 415 1.60 11.00 21.06
N PRO A 416 0.93 11.15 19.90
CA PRO A 416 -0.48 11.54 19.86
C PRO A 416 -1.40 10.46 20.47
N GLU A 417 -2.62 10.85 20.86
CA GLU A 417 -3.59 9.97 21.55
C GLU A 417 -3.83 8.64 20.82
N GLN A 418 -3.91 8.67 19.49
CA GLN A 418 -4.08 7.48 18.64
C GLN A 418 -2.96 6.43 18.78
N CYS A 419 -1.77 6.83 19.24
CA CYS A 419 -0.62 5.96 19.43
C CYS A 419 -0.43 5.51 20.88
N GLN A 420 -1.11 6.15 21.84
CA GLN A 420 -0.91 5.88 23.28
C GLN A 420 -1.14 4.40 23.63
N ARG A 421 -2.12 3.73 23.00
CA ARG A 421 -2.33 2.28 23.22
C ARG A 421 -1.11 1.46 22.83
N GLN A 422 -0.54 1.72 21.64
CA GLN A 422 0.66 1.01 21.18
C GLN A 422 1.84 1.27 22.13
N ALA A 423 1.96 2.50 22.64
CA ALA A 423 3.00 2.86 23.60
C ALA A 423 2.84 2.16 24.96
N VAL A 424 1.61 2.05 25.48
CA VAL A 424 1.32 1.29 26.71
C VAL A 424 1.60 -0.20 26.53
N VAL A 425 1.29 -0.76 25.35
CA VAL A 425 1.63 -2.16 25.03
C VAL A 425 3.14 -2.37 24.99
N LEU A 426 3.89 -1.49 24.33
CA LEU A 426 5.36 -1.56 24.29
C LEU A 426 5.97 -1.50 25.69
N LEU A 427 5.46 -0.62 26.56
CA LEU A 427 5.87 -0.56 27.97
C LEU A 427 5.59 -1.87 28.70
N LEU A 428 4.41 -2.47 28.49
CA LEU A 428 4.07 -3.75 29.11
C LEU A 428 4.99 -4.87 28.64
N ASP A 429 5.30 -4.91 27.35
CA ASP A 429 6.22 -5.88 26.75
C ASP A 429 7.63 -5.72 27.31
N ALA A 430 8.13 -4.49 27.44
CA ALA A 430 9.43 -4.20 28.07
C ALA A 430 9.45 -4.61 29.55
N VAL A 431 8.38 -4.35 30.32
CA VAL A 431 8.24 -4.82 31.71
C VAL A 431 8.27 -6.35 31.80
N GLN A 432 7.79 -7.07 30.78
CA GLN A 432 7.86 -8.54 30.80
C GLN A 432 9.29 -9.08 30.73
N LEU A 433 10.27 -8.29 30.30
CA LEU A 433 11.67 -8.68 30.19
C LEU A 433 12.44 -8.57 31.51
N LEU A 434 11.87 -7.94 32.54
CA LEU A 434 12.48 -7.89 33.88
C LEU A 434 12.57 -9.29 34.51
N ASP A 435 13.72 -9.58 35.12
CA ASP A 435 13.96 -10.81 35.87
C ASP A 435 13.34 -10.74 37.27
N SER A 436 13.30 -9.55 37.89
CA SER A 436 12.66 -9.34 39.19
C SER A 436 11.13 -9.47 39.11
N ALA A 437 10.60 -10.56 39.67
CA ALA A 437 9.17 -10.84 39.75
C ALA A 437 8.39 -9.76 40.51
N ASP A 438 8.99 -9.17 41.55
CA ASP A 438 8.37 -8.13 42.37
C ASP A 438 8.22 -6.82 41.59
N LEU A 439 9.29 -6.35 40.95
CA LEU A 439 9.28 -5.15 40.08
C LEU A 439 8.32 -5.34 38.91
N LYS A 440 8.37 -6.50 38.26
CA LYS A 440 7.48 -6.87 37.16
C LYS A 440 6.01 -6.85 37.56
N GLY A 441 5.65 -7.37 38.74
CA GLY A 441 4.30 -7.27 39.30
C GLY A 441 3.88 -5.81 39.51
N HIS A 442 4.73 -5.03 40.16
CA HIS A 442 4.46 -3.64 40.54
C HIS A 442 4.27 -2.67 39.36
N LEU A 443 4.93 -2.94 38.24
CA LEU A 443 4.87 -2.13 37.02
C LEU A 443 3.81 -2.62 36.02
N SER A 444 3.54 -3.92 35.96
CA SER A 444 2.58 -4.48 34.98
C SER A 444 1.11 -4.24 35.34
N GLU A 445 0.78 -4.15 36.62
CA GLU A 445 -0.61 -3.98 37.07
C GLU A 445 -1.24 -2.62 36.67
N PRO A 446 -0.56 -1.47 36.85
CA PRO A 446 -1.04 -0.19 36.33
C PRO A 446 -1.22 -0.18 34.80
N LEU A 447 -0.32 -0.82 34.06
CA LEU A 447 -0.37 -0.90 32.60
C LEU A 447 -1.58 -1.72 32.13
N LYS A 448 -1.82 -2.90 32.73
CA LYS A 448 -3.01 -3.74 32.45
C LYS A 448 -4.31 -3.01 32.80
N THR A 449 -4.33 -2.28 33.91
CA THR A 449 -5.48 -1.47 34.32
C THR A 449 -5.76 -0.35 33.31
N THR A 450 -4.71 0.27 32.78
CA THR A 450 -4.83 1.32 31.76
C THR A 450 -5.37 0.76 30.44
N LEU A 451 -4.91 -0.41 30.02
CA LEU A 451 -5.40 -1.09 28.82
C LEU A 451 -6.87 -1.51 28.93
N THR A 452 -7.34 -1.93 30.11
CA THR A 452 -8.74 -2.31 30.34
C THR A 452 -9.69 -1.12 30.48
N ALA A 453 -9.19 0.06 30.88
CA ALA A 453 -9.99 1.30 30.93
C ALA A 453 -10.47 1.77 29.54
N GLN A 454 -9.89 1.26 28.45
CA GLN A 454 -10.24 1.60 27.08
C GLN A 454 -11.66 1.16 26.68
N ASP A 455 -12.22 0.14 27.33
CA ASP A 455 -13.56 -0.37 27.04
C ASP A 455 -14.68 0.63 27.44
N SER A 456 -14.31 1.78 28.03
CA SER A 456 -15.24 2.82 28.49
C SER A 456 -15.32 4.08 27.60
N SER A 457 -14.19 4.67 27.17
CA SER A 457 -14.11 5.74 26.13
C SER A 457 -12.65 6.18 25.81
N PRO A 458 -12.36 6.82 24.66
CA PRO A 458 -11.03 7.38 24.33
C PRO A 458 -10.54 8.46 25.31
N LYS A 459 -11.43 9.33 25.80
CA LYS A 459 -11.09 10.38 26.77
C LYS A 459 -10.71 9.82 28.13
N THR A 460 -11.34 8.70 28.52
CA THR A 460 -11.02 7.99 29.75
C THR A 460 -9.63 7.35 29.67
N PHE A 461 -9.24 6.87 28.49
CA PHE A 461 -7.93 6.26 28.24
C PHE A 461 -6.79 7.29 28.32
N SER A 462 -6.93 8.44 27.64
CA SER A 462 -5.92 9.52 27.70
C SER A 462 -5.66 9.99 29.15
N ALA A 463 -6.72 10.16 29.95
CA ALA A 463 -6.61 10.50 31.37
C ALA A 463 -6.05 9.37 32.25
N ALA A 464 -6.14 8.11 31.82
CA ALA A 464 -5.48 6.98 32.50
C ALA A 464 -3.97 6.95 32.18
N VAL A 465 -3.59 7.27 30.95
CA VAL A 465 -2.18 7.42 30.53
C VAL A 465 -1.50 8.54 31.30
N ASP A 466 -2.14 9.70 31.49
CA ASP A 466 -1.58 10.80 32.29
C ASP A 466 -1.29 10.40 33.74
N ARG A 467 -2.16 9.57 34.35
CA ARG A 467 -1.95 9.02 35.69
C ARG A 467 -0.84 7.99 35.72
N LEU A 468 -0.74 7.18 34.67
CA LEU A 468 0.32 6.19 34.51
C LEU A 468 1.70 6.84 34.43
N VAL A 469 1.86 7.89 33.61
CA VAL A 469 3.12 8.66 33.49
C VAL A 469 3.57 9.18 34.86
N ARG A 470 2.66 9.79 35.64
CA ARG A 470 2.98 10.29 36.99
C ARG A 470 3.38 9.16 37.94
N SER A 471 2.67 8.04 37.91
CA SER A 471 2.98 6.88 38.75
C SER A 471 4.32 6.23 38.39
N PHE A 472 4.68 6.15 37.11
CA PHE A 472 6.01 5.68 36.68
C PHE A 472 7.10 6.65 37.13
N GLY A 473 6.83 7.96 37.05
CA GLY A 473 7.67 9.02 37.63
C GLY A 473 8.05 8.78 39.09
N GLU A 474 7.04 8.55 39.93
CA GLU A 474 7.20 8.33 41.36
C GLU A 474 7.85 6.97 41.69
N LYS A 475 7.53 5.92 40.92
CA LYS A 475 8.02 4.55 41.18
C LYS A 475 9.45 4.30 40.68
N LEU A 476 9.90 5.02 39.66
CA LEU A 476 11.24 4.88 39.07
C LEU A 476 12.22 5.97 39.54
N ASN A 477 11.86 6.81 40.54
CA ASN A 477 12.66 7.94 41.00
C ASN A 477 13.06 8.92 39.87
N PHE A 478 12.09 9.45 39.11
CA PHE A 478 12.27 10.56 38.16
C PHE A 478 12.59 11.89 38.86
N ARG A 479 13.72 12.01 39.57
CA ARG A 479 14.15 13.30 40.16
C ARG A 479 15.13 14.08 39.29
N GLU A 480 15.61 13.53 38.17
CA GLU A 480 16.62 14.17 37.32
C GLU A 480 16.33 14.17 35.80
N CYS A 481 15.07 14.03 35.36
CA CYS A 481 14.69 14.31 33.96
C CYS A 481 14.11 15.71 33.78
#